data_AF-A0A496WBW3-F1
#
_entry.id   AF-A0A496WBW3-F1
#
_cell.length_a   1.000
_cell.length_b   1.000
_cell.length_c   1.000
_cell.angle_alpha   90.00
_cell.angle_beta   90.00
_cell.angle_gamma   90.00
#
_symmetry.space_group_name_H-M   'P 1'
#
loop_
_entity.id
_entity.type
_entity.pdbx_description
1 polymer ?
#
loop_
_entity_poly.entity_id
_entity_poly.type
_entity_poly.pdbx_seq_one_letter_code
_entity_poly.pdbx_strand_id
1 'polypeptide(L)'
;IVDDVFDTGLTIQSVIAYLGDRARLNTPHDIRVAVPYYKPTRNKTGKAPDYYLHETEQWLKYPHSLEGLSVEEIARHRPELYAIIEDCL
;
A
#
# COMPACT_ATOMS: atom_id res chain seq x y z
N ILE A 1 7.64 6.77 -8.79
CA ILE A 1 6.83 5.64 -8.29
C ILE A 1 5.71 6.24 -7.47
N VAL A 2 4.47 5.87 -7.77
CA VAL A 2 3.30 6.29 -7.01
C VAL A 2 2.70 5.04 -6.37
N ASP A 3 2.44 5.09 -5.08
CA ASP A 3 1.84 3.99 -4.32
C ASP A 3 0.83 4.53 -3.31
N ASP A 4 0.08 3.67 -2.64
CA ASP A 4 -0.96 4.05 -1.67
C ASP A 4 -0.41 4.35 -0.26
N VAL A 5 0.63 3.64 0.17
CA VAL A 5 1.26 3.84 1.48
C VAL A 5 2.75 3.52 1.45
N PHE A 6 3.55 4.38 2.06
CA PHE A 6 4.93 4.05 2.41
C PHE A 6 4.97 3.53 3.84
N ASP A 7 4.92 2.21 3.97
CA ASP A 7 5.01 1.52 5.26
C ASP A 7 6.48 1.20 5.60
N THR A 8 6.90 -0.06 5.47
CA THR A 8 8.32 -0.42 5.68
C THR A 8 9.26 0.15 4.63
N GLY A 9 8.74 0.51 3.45
CA GLY A 9 9.50 1.01 2.30
C GLY A 9 10.25 -0.05 1.49
N LEU A 10 10.35 -1.29 1.98
CA LEU A 10 11.19 -2.34 1.38
C LEU A 10 10.74 -2.74 -0.03
N THR A 11 9.43 -2.75 -0.29
CA THR A 11 8.87 -3.04 -1.62
C THR A 11 9.33 -1.99 -2.63
N ILE A 12 9.17 -0.70 -2.30
CA ILE A 12 9.58 0.41 -3.18
C ILE A 12 11.09 0.38 -3.40
N GLN A 13 11.89 0.14 -2.36
CA GLN A 13 13.34 -0.02 -2.49
C GLN A 13 13.70 -1.16 -3.45
N SER A 14 13.02 -2.30 -3.34
CA SER A 14 13.24 -3.46 -4.21
C SER A 14 12.86 -3.15 -5.66
N VAL A 15 11.78 -2.41 -5.89
CA VAL A 15 11.37 -1.95 -7.24
C VAL A 15 12.43 -1.02 -7.83
N ILE A 16 12.95 -0.06 -7.08
CA ILE A 16 14.01 0.85 -7.55
C ILE A 16 15.28 0.06 -7.90
N ALA A 17 15.69 -0.88 -7.04
CA ALA A 17 16.84 -1.74 -7.30
C ALA A 17 16.64 -2.60 -8.56
N TYR A 18 15.45 -3.19 -8.71
CA TYR A 18 15.09 -3.99 -9.88
C TYR A 18 15.10 -3.14 -11.17
N LEU A 19 14.57 -1.92 -11.14
CA LEU A 19 14.65 -1.00 -12.28
C LEU A 19 16.11 -0.69 -12.64
N GLY A 20 16.97 -0.45 -11.65
CA GLY A 20 18.41 -0.25 -11.86
C GLY A 20 19.09 -1.42 -12.57
N ASP A 21 18.81 -2.65 -12.12
CA ASP A 21 19.36 -3.88 -12.71
C ASP A 21 18.88 -4.09 -14.15
N ARG A 22 17.58 -3.88 -14.41
CA ARG A 22 16.97 -4.21 -15.70
C ARG A 22 17.16 -3.13 -16.76
N ALA A 23 17.05 -1.86 -16.38
CA ALA A 23 17.20 -0.74 -17.32
C ALA A 23 18.66 -0.34 -17.53
N ARG A 24 19.55 -0.65 -16.57
CA ARG A 24 21.00 -0.39 -16.64
C ARG A 24 21.28 1.07 -17.00
N LEU A 25 21.91 1.35 -18.14
CA LEU A 25 22.23 2.70 -18.61
C LEU A 25 20.99 3.56 -18.92
N ASN A 26 19.82 2.93 -19.09
CA ASN A 26 18.55 3.61 -19.31
C ASN A 26 17.78 3.87 -18.00
N THR A 27 18.34 3.52 -16.84
CA THR A 27 17.70 3.80 -15.55
C THR A 27 17.62 5.31 -15.36
N PRO A 28 16.44 5.88 -15.05
CA PRO A 28 16.33 7.29 -14.75
C PRO A 28 17.24 7.70 -13.59
N HIS A 29 17.96 8.82 -13.75
CA HIS A 29 18.84 9.35 -12.70
C HIS A 29 18.07 9.97 -11.52
N ASP A 30 16.82 10.37 -11.75
CA ASP A 30 15.92 10.92 -10.73
C ASP A 30 14.67 10.03 -10.65
N ILE A 31 14.61 9.21 -9.60
CA ILE A 31 13.44 8.38 -9.27
C ILE A 31 12.90 8.87 -7.94
N ARG A 32 11.69 9.43 -7.98
CA ARG A 32 10.97 9.92 -6.79
C ARG A 32 9.80 9.03 -6.42
N VAL A 33 9.41 9.06 -5.15
CA VAL A 33 8.33 8.30 -4.55
C VAL A 33 7.26 9.24 -4.01
N ALA A 34 6.02 9.02 -4.42
CA ALA A 34 4.86 9.76 -3.93
C ALA A 34 3.81 8.81 -3.37
N VAL A 35 3.33 9.08 -2.16
CA VAL A 35 2.27 8.29 -1.50
C VAL A 35 1.31 9.23 -0.76
N PRO A 36 0.02 8.93 -0.63
CA PRO A 36 -0.84 9.73 0.24
C PRO A 36 -0.49 9.53 1.73
N TYR A 37 -0.10 8.33 2.15
CA TYR A 37 0.19 8.01 3.56
C TYR A 37 1.61 7.48 3.78
N TYR A 38 2.29 7.98 4.81
CA TYR A 38 3.62 7.54 5.24
C TYR A 38 3.59 7.10 6.72
N LYS A 39 4.27 6.00 7.06
CA LYS A 39 4.42 5.48 8.43
C LYS A 39 5.88 5.56 8.90
N PRO A 40 6.35 6.71 9.44
CA PRO A 40 7.76 6.94 9.72
C PRO A 40 8.38 5.90 10.67
N THR A 41 7.64 5.48 11.70
CA THR A 41 8.18 4.56 12.71
C THR A 41 8.39 3.15 12.19
N ARG A 42 7.74 2.80 11.08
CA ARG A 42 7.83 1.49 10.43
C ARG A 42 8.86 1.44 9.32
N ASN A 43 9.43 2.58 8.92
CA ASN A 43 10.41 2.68 7.85
C ASN A 43 11.69 1.87 8.14
N LYS A 44 12.08 1.01 7.20
CA LYS A 44 13.29 0.17 7.29
C LYS A 44 14.34 0.47 6.23
N THR A 45 14.12 1.46 5.34
CA THR A 45 14.99 1.75 4.20
C THR A 45 15.93 2.94 4.44
N GLY A 46 15.77 3.65 5.55
CA GLY A 46 16.53 4.86 5.87
C GLY A 46 16.20 6.06 4.97
N LYS A 47 15.17 5.94 4.11
CA LYS A 47 14.70 7.01 3.22
C LYS A 47 13.20 7.16 3.34
N ALA A 48 12.73 8.40 3.53
CA ALA A 48 11.32 8.75 3.43
C ALA A 48 10.88 8.87 1.95
N PRO A 49 9.57 8.79 1.64
CA PRO A 49 9.08 9.16 0.32
C PRO A 49 9.34 10.65 0.03
N ASP A 50 9.58 11.00 -1.23
CA ASP A 50 9.81 12.38 -1.66
C ASP A 50 8.58 13.27 -1.52
N TYR A 51 7.39 12.68 -1.67
CA TYR A 51 6.11 13.38 -1.52
C TYR A 51 5.14 12.54 -0.70
N TYR A 52 4.52 13.16 0.30
CA TYR A 52 3.42 12.57 1.04
C TYR A 52 2.41 13.60 1.54
N LEU A 53 1.15 13.18 1.72
CA LEU A 53 0.09 14.05 2.25
C LEU A 53 -0.02 13.93 3.77
N HIS A 54 0.11 12.72 4.30
CA HIS A 54 -0.13 12.42 5.71
C HIS A 54 0.94 11.49 6.29
N GLU A 55 1.45 11.84 7.48
CA GLU A 55 2.12 10.89 8.36
C GLU A 55 1.11 10.28 9.33
N THR A 56 1.09 8.96 9.45
CA THR A 56 0.15 8.27 10.34
C THR A 56 0.67 6.90 10.74
N GLU A 57 0.36 6.49 11.97
CA GLU A 57 0.56 5.11 12.42
C GLU A 57 -0.75 4.30 12.42
N GLN A 58 -1.85 4.94 12.02
CA GLN A 58 -3.16 4.32 12.02
C GLN A 58 -3.27 3.21 10.98
N TRP A 59 -4.12 2.23 11.26
CA TRP A 59 -4.49 1.22 10.28
C TRP A 59 -5.20 1.87 9.09
N LEU A 60 -4.76 1.57 7.87
CA LEU A 60 -5.41 2.05 6.66
C LEU A 60 -6.48 1.05 6.26
N LYS A 61 -7.71 1.53 6.10
CA LYS A 61 -8.82 0.72 5.58
C LYS A 61 -8.98 1.02 4.10
N TYR A 62 -8.97 -0.04 3.30
CA TYR A 62 -9.16 0.07 1.86
C TYR A 62 -10.62 -0.18 1.47
N PRO A 63 -11.07 0.30 0.30
CA PRO A 63 -12.44 0.07 -0.16
C PRO A 63 -12.84 -1.40 -0.26
N HIS A 64 -11.86 -2.31 -0.33
CA HIS A 64 -12.06 -3.77 -0.35
C HIS A 64 -11.86 -4.44 1.03
N SER A 65 -11.42 -3.72 2.06
CA SER A 65 -11.36 -4.23 3.44
C SER A 65 -12.75 -4.63 3.93
N LEU A 66 -12.83 -5.69 4.75
CA LEU A 66 -14.07 -6.14 5.39
C LEU A 66 -14.17 -5.65 6.84
N GLU A 67 -13.05 -5.22 7.42
CA GLU A 67 -12.94 -4.82 8.81
C GLU A 67 -13.84 -3.62 9.13
N GLY A 68 -14.82 -3.86 10.01
CA GLY A 68 -15.79 -2.86 10.45
C GLY A 68 -17.06 -2.80 9.62
N LEU A 69 -17.29 -3.77 8.71
CA LEU A 69 -18.61 -4.02 8.13
C LEU A 69 -19.34 -5.09 8.94
N SER A 70 -20.66 -4.97 9.07
CA SER A 70 -21.51 -6.03 9.61
C SER A 70 -21.72 -7.14 8.58
N VAL A 71 -22.13 -8.33 9.04
CA VAL A 71 -22.45 -9.45 8.13
C VAL A 71 -23.56 -9.06 7.16
N GLU A 72 -24.58 -8.34 7.63
CA GLU A 72 -25.67 -7.83 6.81
C GLU A 72 -25.19 -6.82 5.76
N GLU A 73 -24.25 -5.94 6.13
CA GLU A 73 -23.64 -4.99 5.19
C GLU A 73 -22.83 -5.71 4.12
N ILE A 74 -22.08 -6.75 4.49
CA ILE A 74 -21.32 -7.58 3.55
C ILE A 74 -22.27 -8.31 2.59
N ALA A 75 -23.31 -8.96 3.10
CA ALA A 75 -24.31 -9.65 2.28
C ALA A 75 -25.01 -8.70 1.30
N ARG A 76 -25.35 -7.48 1.76
CA ARG A 76 -26.06 -6.49 0.95
C ARG A 76 -25.19 -5.83 -0.12
N HIS A 77 -23.97 -5.44 0.24
CA HIS A 77 -23.12 -4.60 -0.61
C HIS A 77 -22.03 -5.38 -1.34
N ARG A 78 -21.73 -6.62 -0.91
CA ARG A 78 -20.74 -7.51 -1.52
C ARG A 78 -21.25 -8.97 -1.56
N PRO A 79 -22.39 -9.22 -2.22
CA PRO A 79 -23.07 -10.52 -2.17
C PRO A 79 -22.21 -11.68 -2.69
N GLU A 80 -21.40 -11.47 -3.72
CA GLU A 80 -20.51 -12.50 -4.26
C GLU A 80 -19.45 -12.95 -3.24
N LEU A 81 -18.93 -12.01 -2.46
CA LEU A 81 -17.96 -12.33 -1.41
C LEU A 81 -18.63 -13.00 -0.22
N TYR A 82 -19.83 -12.54 0.16
CA TYR A 82 -20.63 -13.17 1.21
C TYR A 82 -20.87 -14.66 0.90
N ALA A 83 -21.27 -14.99 -0.33
CA ALA A 83 -21.51 -16.37 -0.75
C ALA A 83 -20.27 -17.29 -0.63
N ILE A 84 -19.05 -16.73 -0.56
CA ILE A 84 -17.82 -17.51 -0.36
C ILE A 84 -17.52 -17.73 1.13
N ILE A 85 -17.91 -16.78 1.99
CA ILE A 85 -17.50 -16.74 3.39
C ILE A 85 -18.64 -17.02 4.37
N GLU A 86 -19.88 -17.12 3.92
CA GLU A 86 -21.08 -17.25 4.76
C GLU A 86 -21.01 -18.43 5.73
N ASP A 87 -20.41 -19.55 5.32
CA ASP A 87 -20.22 -20.74 6.17
C ASP A 87 -19.23 -20.52 7.33
N CYS A 88 -18.44 -19.44 7.29
CA CYS A 88 -17.40 -19.10 8.27
C CYS A 88 -17.75 -17.87 9.13
N LEU A 89 -18.89 -17.23 8.91
CA LEU A 89 -19.37 -16.03 9.62
C LEU A 89 -20.39 -16.39 10.71
#